data_AF-A0A8J7CMH9-F1
#
_entry.id   AF-A0A8J7CMH9-F1
#
_cell.length_a   1.000
_cell.length_b   1.000
_cell.length_c   1.000
_cell.angle_alpha   90.00
_cell.angle_beta   90.00
_cell.angle_gamma   90.00
#
_symmetry.space_group_name_H-M   'P 1'
#
loop_
_entity.id
_entity.type
_entity.pdbx_description
1 polymer ?
#
loop_
_entity_poly.entity_id
_entity_poly.type
_entity_poly.pdbx_seq_one_letter_code
_entity_poly.pdbx_strand_id
1 'polypeptide(L)' 'MAVRFAENMTLGHTDMDEDDIRRMRVHYDDDQIVEIACVVGLFSYLNRFAETMGVWPTRPGEGGPEDDGA' A
#
# COMPACT_ATOMS: atom_id res chain seq x y z
N MET A 1 8.00 10.59 -5.76
CA MET A 1 7.85 9.47 -6.72
C MET A 1 7.38 8.19 -6.04
N ALA A 2 8.02 7.71 -4.97
CA ALA A 2 7.56 6.54 -4.23
C ALA A 2 6.10 6.61 -3.73
N VAL A 3 5.64 7.79 -3.25
CA VAL A 3 4.25 7.97 -2.80
C VAL A 3 3.22 7.81 -3.93
N ARG A 4 3.51 8.34 -5.13
CA ARG A 4 2.64 8.19 -6.30
C ARG A 4 2.61 6.75 -6.83
N PHE A 5 3.74 6.05 -6.75
CA PHE A 5 3.82 4.64 -7.10
C PHE A 5 3.00 3.79 -6.11
N ALA A 6 3.08 4.08 -4.81
CA ALA A 6 2.28 3.43 -3.79
C ALA A 6 0.77 3.71 -3.95
N GLU A 7 0.41 4.93 -4.35
CA GLU A 7 -0.97 5.34 -4.66
C GLU A 7 -1.53 4.55 -5.86
N ASN A 8 -0.79 4.48 -6.97
CA ASN A 8 -1.18 3.68 -8.15
C ASN A 8 -1.29 2.19 -7.85
N MET A 9 -0.34 1.62 -7.08
CA MET A 9 -0.39 0.23 -6.64
C MET A 9 -1.62 -0.08 -5.79
N THR A 10 -2.12 0.89 -5.02
CA THR A 10 -3.21 0.66 -4.06
C THR A 10 -4.59 0.98 -4.62
N LEU A 11 -4.71 1.99 -5.50
CA LEU A 11 -6.00 2.47 -6.03
C LEU A 11 -6.26 2.06 -7.48
N GLY A 12 -5.21 1.73 -8.24
CA GLY A 12 -5.29 1.50 -9.68
C GLY A 12 -4.37 0.39 -10.16
N HIS A 13 -4.30 -0.74 -9.44
CA HIS A 13 -3.34 -1.83 -9.71
C HIS A 13 -3.36 -2.36 -11.16
N THR A 14 -4.43 -2.09 -11.90
CA THR A 14 -4.67 -2.57 -13.27
C THR A 14 -4.09 -1.61 -14.33
N ASP A 15 -3.79 -0.38 -13.94
CA ASP A 15 -3.28 0.70 -14.80
C ASP A 15 -1.78 0.94 -14.63
N MET A 16 -1.09 0.12 -13.82
CA MET A 16 0.36 0.16 -13.76
C MET A 16 0.96 -0.38 -15.06
N ASP A 17 1.59 0.52 -15.80
CA ASP A 17 2.28 0.21 -17.04
C ASP A 17 3.80 0.41 -16.90
N GLU A 18 4.56 -0.07 -17.88
CA GLU A 18 6.01 -0.02 -17.94
C GLU A 18 6.57 1.41 -17.79
N ASP A 19 5.78 2.43 -18.16
CA ASP A 19 6.11 3.85 -17.96
C ASP A 19 6.24 4.25 -16.49
N ASP A 20 5.48 3.65 -15.58
CA ASP A 20 5.60 3.93 -14.14
C ASP A 20 6.90 3.34 -13.58
N ILE A 21 7.27 2.14 -14.04
CA ILE A 21 8.56 1.52 -13.70
C ILE A 21 9.71 2.35 -14.29
N ARG A 22 9.58 2.80 -15.53
CA ARG A 22 10.58 3.63 -16.23
C ARG A 22 10.83 4.96 -15.51
N ARG A 23 9.81 5.55 -14.88
CA ARG A 23 9.94 6.75 -14.04
C ARG A 23 10.62 6.47 -12.71
N MET A 24 10.43 5.29 -12.13
CA MET A 24 11.16 4.90 -10.91
C MET A 24 12.65 4.67 -11.15
N ARG A 25 13.01 4.12 -12.32
CA ARG A 25 14.40 3.91 -12.76
C ARG A 25 15.25 5.17 -12.86
N VAL A 26 14.64 6.36 -12.83
CA VAL A 26 15.36 7.64 -12.77
C VAL A 26 16.01 7.87 -11.40
N HIS A 27 15.51 7.20 -10.35
CA HIS A 27 15.88 7.47 -8.96
C HIS A 27 16.25 6.21 -8.15
N TYR A 28 15.88 5.03 -8.63
CA TYR A 28 16.03 3.77 -7.92
C TYR A 28 16.55 2.70 -8.88
N ASP A 29 17.41 1.83 -8.36
CA ASP A 29 17.85 0.64 -9.09
C ASP A 29 16.75 -0.43 -9.12
N ASP A 30 16.83 -1.36 -10.06
CA ASP A 30 15.77 -2.36 -10.28
C ASP A 30 15.50 -3.22 -9.03
N ASP A 31 16.53 -3.54 -8.25
CA ASP A 31 16.41 -4.23 -6.96
C ASP A 31 15.65 -3.40 -5.92
N GLN A 32 15.94 -2.11 -5.81
CA GLN A 32 15.23 -1.18 -4.93
C GLN A 32 13.76 -0.99 -5.34
N ILE A 33 13.48 -0.96 -6.65
CA ILE A 33 12.12 -0.89 -7.18
C ILE A 33 11.33 -2.15 -6.79
N VAL A 34 11.95 -3.33 -6.90
CA VAL A 34 11.36 -4.60 -6.46
C VAL A 34 11.07 -4.58 -4.95
N GLU A 35 12.01 -4.11 -4.13
CA GLU A 35 11.80 -4.00 -2.68
C GLU A 35 10.65 -3.05 -2.33
N ILE A 36 10.58 -1.88 -2.97
CA ILE A 36 9.49 -0.92 -2.79
C ILE A 36 8.15 -1.56 -3.18
N ALA A 37 8.08 -2.25 -4.32
CA ALA A 37 6.88 -2.93 -4.76
C ALA A 37 6.45 -4.05 -3.79
N CYS A 38 7.40 -4.83 -3.26
CA CYS A 38 7.13 -5.86 -2.26
C CYS A 38 6.57 -5.28 -0.96
N VAL A 39 7.14 -4.19 -0.46
CA VAL A 39 6.67 -3.52 0.77
C VAL A 39 5.28 -2.95 0.57
N VAL A 40 5.04 -2.23 -0.52
CA VAL A 40 3.72 -1.66 -0.83
C VAL A 40 2.68 -2.78 -0.95
N GLY A 41 2.96 -3.82 -1.73
CA GLY A 41 2.06 -4.97 -1.90
C GLY A 41 1.75 -5.68 -0.58
N LEU A 42 2.74 -5.83 0.31
CA LEU A 42 2.55 -6.41 1.63
C LEU A 42 1.59 -5.57 2.49
N PHE A 43 1.75 -4.25 2.52
CA PHE A 43 0.85 -3.38 3.27
C PHE A 43 -0.56 -3.32 2.66
N SER A 44 -0.69 -3.29 1.34
CA SER A 44 -2.01 -3.38 0.67
C SER A 44 -2.71 -4.70 1.01
N TYR A 45 -1.97 -5.82 1.05
CA TYR A 45 -2.51 -7.11 1.49
C TYR A 45 -2.94 -7.09 2.96
N LEU A 46 -2.09 -6.58 3.86
CA LEU A 46 -2.38 -6.51 5.29
C LEU A 46 -3.59 -5.61 5.58
N ASN A 47 -3.74 -4.49 4.89
CA ASN A 47 -4.92 -3.61 5.00
C ASN A 47 -6.19 -4.37 4.62
N ARG A 48 -6.20 -5.07 3.48
CA ARG A 48 -7.38 -5.81 3.03
C ARG A 48 -7.68 -7.04 3.90
N PHE A 49 -6.65 -7.69 4.43
CA PHE A 49 -6.79 -8.78 5.40
C PHE A 49 -7.38 -8.27 6.72
N ALA A 50 -6.89 -7.14 7.24
CA ALA A 50 -7.40 -6.49 8.45
C ALA A 50 -8.88 -6.08 8.29
N GLU A 51 -9.25 -5.44 7.18
CA GLU A 51 -10.64 -5.12 6.85
C GLU A 51 -11.53 -6.37 6.80
N THR A 52 -11.08 -7.44 6.14
CA THR A 52 -11.84 -8.69 5.99
C THR A 52 -12.04 -9.40 7.33
N MET A 53 -11.02 -9.39 8.18
CA MET A 53 -11.05 -10.06 9.48
C MET A 53 -11.65 -9.18 10.59
N GLY A 54 -11.95 -7.91 10.31
CA GLY A 54 -12.33 -6.92 11.32
C GLY A 54 -11.22 -6.65 12.34
N VAL A 55 -9.97 -7.01 12.01
CA VAL A 55 -8.82 -6.88 12.90
C VAL A 55 -8.25 -5.50 12.68
N TRP A 56 -8.93 -4.51 13.25
CA TRP A 56 -8.38 -3.17 13.31
C TRP A 56 -7.16 -3.17 14.22
N PRO A 57 -6.14 -2.36 13.92
CA PRO A 57 -5.06 -2.14 14.86
C PRO A 57 -5.69 -1.56 16.12
N THR A 58 -5.87 -2.37 17.17
CA THR A 58 -5.86 -1.84 18.55
C THR A 58 -4.67 -0.88 18.57
N ARG A 59 -4.88 0.44 18.86
CA ARG A 59 -4.22 1.70 18.42
C ARG A 59 -2.71 1.47 18.61
N PRO A 60 -1.84 2.45 18.38
CA PRO A 60 -0.86 2.73 19.43
C PRO A 60 -1.63 3.03 20.76
N GLY A 61 -2.22 2.00 21.39
CA GLY A 61 -3.26 1.98 22.44
C GLY A 61 -4.76 2.21 22.09
N GLU A 62 -5.48 1.31 21.33
CA GLU A 62 -6.94 1.14 20.83
C GLU A 62 -7.59 1.73 19.48
N GLY A 63 -7.28 1.32 18.23
CA GLY A 63 -7.69 1.95 16.96
C GLY A 63 -8.72 1.10 16.28
N GLY A 64 -9.89 1.03 16.89
CA GLY A 64 -11.11 0.57 16.23
C GLY A 64 -11.92 1.77 15.70
N PRO A 65 -12.88 1.54 14.80
CA PRO A 65 -13.81 2.58 14.36
C PRO A 65 -14.56 3.17 15.56
N GLU A 66 -14.81 4.48 15.54
CA GLU A 66 -15.63 5.12 16.57
C GLU A 66 -17.04 4.53 16.53
N ASP A 67 -17.51 4.11 17.70
CA ASP A 67 -18.83 3.53 17.90
C ASP A 67 -19.88 4.64 17.70
N ASP A 68 -20.49 4.68 16.51
CA ASP A 68 -21.69 5.48 16.26
C ASP A 68 -22.83 4.89 17.09
N GLY A 69 -22.99 5.47 18.29
CA GLY A 69 -23.89 5.04 19.34
C GLY A 69 -25.27 4.61 18.84
N ALA A 70 -25.58 3.35 19.15
CA ALA A 70 -26.94 2.82 19.19
C ALA A 70 -27.71 3.31 20.42
#